data_AF-A0A2D5ERD4-F1
#
_entry.id   AF-A0A2D5ERD4-F1
#
_cell.length_a   1.000
_cell.length_b   1.000
_cell.length_c   1.000
_cell.angle_alpha   90.00
_cell.angle_beta   90.00
_cell.angle_gamma   90.00
#
_symmetry.space_group_name_H-M   'P 1'
#
loop_
_entity.id
_entity.type
_entity.pdbx_description
1 polymer ?
#
loop_
_entity_poly.entity_id
_entity_poly.type
_entity_poly.pdbx_seq_one_letter_code
_entity_poly.pdbx_strand_id
1 'polypeptide(L)'
;MPKRFGRPFMKWMRKPGRPSSARRAAMAWVIGALAMGCGASVEALDARDPTLPVETRSWIAGAEDGVIVARAELDMAKGERRRVARWAARVEESLEGALDGALEALVEARTREAELAVEEAEVGLELALAKQELVYAESAVRHDRASYDLGPLREGVDALRERAREAGRATSRAEMESQTAANAFWEAYGRYAAGGGDTTEFWVAGVLPE
;
A
#
# COMPACT_ATOMS: atom_id res chain seq x y z
N MET A 1 -56.15 -1.29 -44.30
CA MET A 1 -56.76 -1.76 -43.04
C MET A 1 -55.69 -2.34 -42.14
N PRO A 2 -55.45 -1.78 -40.94
CA PRO A 2 -54.38 -2.21 -40.04
C PRO A 2 -54.89 -3.23 -39.01
N LYS A 3 -54.04 -4.18 -38.60
CA LYS A 3 -54.16 -4.85 -37.30
C LYS A 3 -52.89 -4.64 -36.50
N ARG A 4 -53.08 -3.88 -35.43
CA ARG A 4 -52.17 -3.57 -34.34
C ARG A 4 -51.92 -4.83 -33.51
N PHE A 5 -50.68 -5.06 -33.09
CA PHE A 5 -50.38 -5.66 -31.78
C PHE A 5 -49.14 -4.98 -31.19
N GLY A 6 -49.36 -4.13 -30.18
CA GLY A 6 -48.40 -3.86 -29.10
C GLY A 6 -48.46 -5.03 -28.12
N ARG A 7 -47.53 -5.27 -27.20
CA ARG A 7 -46.74 -4.48 -26.23
C ARG A 7 -45.77 -5.51 -25.57
N PRO A 8 -45.06 -5.22 -24.46
CA PRO A 8 -44.12 -4.15 -24.21
C PRO A 8 -42.74 -4.68 -23.78
N PHE A 9 -41.76 -3.80 -23.89
CA PHE A 9 -40.44 -3.83 -23.27
C PHE A 9 -40.57 -3.93 -21.73
N MET A 10 -39.99 -4.97 -21.10
CA MET A 10 -39.78 -4.99 -19.64
C MET A 10 -38.29 -5.10 -19.32
N LYS A 11 -37.76 -3.95 -18.91
CA LYS A 11 -36.40 -3.68 -18.49
C LYS A 11 -36.28 -4.07 -17.00
N TRP A 12 -35.70 -5.23 -16.69
CA TRP A 12 -35.32 -5.57 -15.31
C TRP A 12 -33.86 -5.17 -15.05
N MET A 13 -33.66 -3.90 -14.68
CA MET A 13 -32.46 -3.49 -13.95
C MET A 13 -32.66 -3.83 -12.47
N ARG A 14 -32.02 -4.88 -11.99
CA ARG A 14 -31.73 -5.00 -10.55
C ARG A 14 -30.58 -4.05 -10.23
N LYS A 15 -30.89 -2.95 -9.54
CA LYS A 15 -29.86 -2.11 -8.91
C LYS A 15 -29.15 -2.93 -7.82
N PRO A 16 -27.81 -2.99 -7.78
CA PRO A 16 -27.13 -3.48 -6.58
C PRO A 16 -27.44 -2.53 -5.43
N GLY A 17 -28.00 -3.08 -4.35
CA GLY A 17 -28.28 -2.32 -3.13
C GLY A 17 -26.98 -1.74 -2.58
N ARG A 18 -26.95 -0.42 -2.40
CA ARG A 18 -25.88 0.25 -1.65
C ARG A 18 -25.87 -0.35 -0.24
N PRO A 19 -24.74 -0.92 0.24
CA PRO A 19 -24.66 -1.37 1.61
C PRO A 19 -24.85 -0.17 2.53
N SER A 20 -25.79 -0.31 3.48
CA SER A 20 -26.15 0.73 4.43
C SER A 20 -24.93 1.15 5.26
N SER A 21 -24.82 2.46 5.51
CA SER A 21 -23.78 3.10 6.34
C SER A 21 -23.60 2.45 7.71
N ALA A 22 -24.62 1.75 8.22
CA ALA A 22 -24.58 0.99 9.47
C ALA A 22 -23.53 -0.14 9.47
N ARG A 23 -23.25 -0.80 8.33
CA ARG A 23 -22.24 -1.88 8.28
C ARG A 23 -20.80 -1.37 8.30
N ARG A 24 -20.55 -0.16 7.79
CA ARG A 24 -19.21 0.47 7.88
C ARG A 24 -18.92 0.97 9.30
N ALA A 25 -19.94 1.47 9.99
CA ALA A 25 -19.82 1.88 11.39
C ALA A 25 -19.55 0.68 12.32
N ALA A 26 -20.20 -0.47 12.10
CA ALA A 26 -20.00 -1.65 12.95
C ALA A 26 -18.58 -2.25 12.86
N MET A 27 -17.92 -2.17 11.70
CA MET A 27 -16.58 -2.73 11.52
C MET A 27 -15.47 -1.80 12.06
N ALA A 28 -15.69 -0.49 12.03
CA ALA A 28 -14.78 0.49 12.67
C ALA A 28 -14.80 0.39 14.20
N TRP A 29 -15.92 -0.02 14.80
CA TRP A 29 -16.03 -0.20 16.26
C TRP A 29 -15.30 -1.45 16.79
N VAL A 30 -15.15 -2.51 15.98
CA VAL A 30 -14.39 -3.70 16.39
C VAL A 30 -12.89 -3.43 16.44
N ILE A 31 -12.36 -2.54 15.57
CA ILE A 31 -10.95 -2.14 15.58
C ILE A 31 -10.69 -1.10 16.69
N GLY A 32 -11.63 -0.18 16.95
CA GLY A 32 -11.49 0.83 18.01
C GLY A 32 -11.57 0.28 19.45
N ALA A 33 -12.29 -0.83 19.68
CA ALA A 33 -12.49 -1.39 21.01
C ALA A 33 -11.28 -2.16 21.58
N LEU A 34 -10.26 -2.46 20.79
CA LEU A 34 -9.00 -3.05 21.27
C LEU A 34 -7.94 -2.01 21.66
N ALA A 35 -8.14 -0.72 21.33
CA ALA A 35 -7.16 0.34 21.58
C ALA A 35 -7.34 1.08 22.93
N MET A 36 -8.31 0.68 23.77
CA MET A 36 -8.58 1.31 25.07
C MET A 36 -8.35 0.38 26.27
N GLY A 37 -7.53 -0.66 26.10
CA GLY A 37 -6.83 -1.23 27.25
C GLY A 37 -5.67 -0.31 27.59
N CYS A 38 -5.59 0.19 28.83
CA CYS A 38 -4.36 0.78 29.38
C CYS A 38 -3.26 -0.29 29.37
N GLY A 39 -2.66 -0.54 28.21
CA GLY A 39 -1.49 -1.37 28.07
C GLY A 39 -0.35 -0.64 28.75
N ALA A 40 0.26 -1.27 29.76
CA ALA A 40 1.54 -0.80 30.28
C ALA A 40 2.50 -0.69 29.08
N SER A 41 2.83 0.53 28.69
CA SER A 41 3.77 0.80 27.61
C SER A 41 5.10 0.18 27.99
N VAL A 42 5.69 -0.62 27.10
CA VAL A 42 7.02 -1.21 27.34
C VAL A 42 8.04 -0.08 27.44
N GLU A 43 8.82 -0.09 28.52
CA GLU A 43 9.92 0.86 28.73
C GLU A 43 10.97 0.67 27.63
N ALA A 44 11.34 1.76 26.96
CA ALA A 44 12.38 1.74 25.95
C ALA A 44 13.75 1.46 26.59
N LEU A 45 14.50 0.53 26.01
CA LEU A 45 15.88 0.24 26.42
C LEU A 45 16.85 0.86 25.42
N ASP A 46 17.96 1.42 25.93
CA ASP A 46 19.02 2.01 25.09
C ASP A 46 20.09 0.96 24.77
N ALA A 47 20.39 0.77 23.48
CA ALA A 47 21.49 -0.08 23.01
C ALA A 47 22.86 0.34 23.56
N ARG A 48 22.98 1.58 24.06
CA ARG A 48 24.22 2.16 24.60
C ARG A 48 24.33 1.99 26.11
N ASP A 49 23.31 1.48 26.78
CA ASP A 49 23.32 1.30 28.24
C ASP A 49 24.46 0.33 28.65
N PRO A 50 25.52 0.81 29.33
CA PRO A 50 26.67 -0.02 29.67
C PRO A 50 26.36 -1.10 30.71
N THR A 51 25.19 -1.03 31.36
CA THR A 51 24.76 -2.00 32.36
C THR A 51 24.11 -3.25 31.75
N LEU A 52 23.89 -3.27 30.43
CA LEU A 52 23.41 -4.43 29.68
C LEU A 52 24.57 -5.26 29.06
N PRO A 53 24.46 -6.59 29.00
CA PRO A 53 25.41 -7.43 28.27
C PRO A 53 25.51 -7.04 26.79
N VAL A 54 26.70 -7.22 26.20
CA VAL A 54 26.99 -6.82 24.81
C VAL A 54 26.02 -7.45 23.81
N GLU A 55 25.66 -8.71 24.01
CA GLU A 55 24.73 -9.44 23.15
C GLU A 55 23.32 -8.84 23.20
N THR A 56 22.88 -8.37 24.38
CA THR A 56 21.57 -7.70 24.53
C THR A 56 21.58 -6.33 23.86
N ARG A 57 22.66 -5.57 24.02
CA ARG A 57 22.84 -4.29 23.34
C ARG A 57 22.83 -4.44 21.82
N SER A 58 23.51 -5.46 21.30
CA SER A 58 23.49 -5.80 19.86
C SER A 58 22.09 -6.15 19.37
N TRP A 59 21.34 -6.93 20.15
CA TRP A 59 19.96 -7.31 19.83
C TRP A 59 19.00 -6.09 19.78
N ILE A 60 19.11 -5.19 20.75
CA ILE A 60 18.38 -3.91 20.80
C ILE A 60 18.76 -3.04 19.59
N ALA A 61 20.06 -2.88 19.31
CA ALA A 61 20.54 -2.12 18.16
C ALA A 61 19.99 -2.64 16.84
N GLY A 62 19.95 -3.96 16.65
CA GLY A 62 19.37 -4.56 15.43
C GLY A 62 17.87 -4.26 15.26
N ALA A 63 17.12 -4.17 16.35
CA ALA A 63 15.71 -3.76 16.30
C ALA A 63 15.55 -2.26 15.98
N GLU A 64 16.39 -1.40 16.56
CA GLU A 64 16.43 0.03 16.26
C GLU A 64 16.78 0.30 14.79
N ASP A 65 17.80 -0.38 14.28
CA ASP A 65 18.21 -0.33 12.87
C ASP A 65 17.06 -0.77 11.95
N GLY A 66 16.32 -1.81 12.33
CA GLY A 66 15.14 -2.27 11.60
C GLY A 66 14.06 -1.18 11.46
N VAL A 67 13.83 -0.39 12.50
CA VAL A 67 12.89 0.75 12.46
C VAL A 67 13.42 1.88 11.57
N ILE A 68 14.73 2.15 11.61
CA ILE A 68 15.37 3.15 10.74
C ILE A 68 15.21 2.77 9.27
N VAL A 69 15.49 1.50 8.91
CA VAL A 69 15.31 0.99 7.55
C VAL A 69 13.86 1.10 7.10
N ALA A 70 12.91 0.65 7.92
CA ALA A 70 11.48 0.70 7.57
C ALA A 70 10.96 2.14 7.39
N ARG A 71 11.49 3.11 8.15
CA ARG A 71 11.18 4.54 7.92
C ARG A 71 11.71 5.04 6.57
N ALA A 72 12.94 4.66 6.22
CA ALA A 72 13.53 5.02 4.94
C ALA A 72 12.73 4.41 3.78
N GLU A 73 12.30 3.15 3.90
CA GLU A 73 11.42 2.49 2.92
C GLU A 73 10.10 3.24 2.74
N LEU A 74 9.45 3.65 3.84
CA LEU A 74 8.23 4.45 3.79
C LEU A 74 8.44 5.80 3.11
N ASP A 75 9.55 6.48 3.40
CA ASP A 75 9.87 7.77 2.77
C ASP A 75 10.14 7.62 1.27
N MET A 76 10.83 6.55 0.86
CA MET A 76 11.03 6.19 -0.55
C MET A 76 9.71 5.91 -1.25
N ALA A 77 8.83 5.07 -0.68
CA ALA A 77 7.52 4.76 -1.25
C ALA A 77 6.64 6.01 -1.37
N LYS A 78 6.65 6.90 -0.36
CA LYS A 78 5.97 8.20 -0.44
C LYS A 78 6.58 9.11 -1.52
N GLY A 79 7.89 9.06 -1.71
CA GLY A 79 8.59 9.74 -2.79
C GLY A 79 8.15 9.26 -4.17
N GLU A 80 8.07 7.94 -4.34
CA GLU A 80 7.58 7.26 -5.54
C GLU A 80 6.15 7.69 -5.87
N ARG A 81 5.23 7.56 -4.92
CA ARG A 81 3.83 7.97 -5.08
C ARG A 81 3.70 9.43 -5.53
N ARG A 82 4.50 10.35 -4.96
CA ARG A 82 4.53 11.74 -5.40
C ARG A 82 5.05 11.90 -6.83
N ARG A 83 6.04 11.09 -7.25
CA ARG A 83 6.56 11.11 -8.62
C ARG A 83 5.50 10.63 -9.61
N VAL A 84 4.84 9.50 -9.32
CA VAL A 84 3.74 8.97 -10.14
C VAL A 84 2.59 9.97 -10.22
N ALA A 85 2.18 10.58 -9.10
CA ALA A 85 1.11 11.59 -9.11
C ALA A 85 1.44 12.81 -10.00
N ARG A 86 2.70 13.28 -9.98
CA ARG A 86 3.13 14.38 -10.89
C ARG A 86 3.14 13.95 -12.36
N TRP A 87 3.53 12.70 -12.63
CA TRP A 87 3.46 12.18 -13.99
C TRP A 87 2.00 12.03 -14.45
N ALA A 88 1.12 11.46 -13.64
CA ALA A 88 -0.31 11.33 -13.91
C ALA A 88 -0.97 12.69 -14.23
N ALA A 89 -0.66 13.74 -13.46
CA ALA A 89 -1.16 15.08 -13.72
C ALA A 89 -0.70 15.65 -15.07
N ARG A 90 0.58 15.45 -15.45
CA ARG A 90 1.10 15.86 -16.77
C ARG A 90 0.43 15.10 -17.91
N VAL A 91 0.17 13.81 -17.70
CA VAL A 91 -0.57 12.98 -18.66
C VAL A 91 -1.97 13.54 -18.84
N GLU A 92 -2.72 13.80 -17.76
CA GLU A 92 -4.09 14.34 -17.82
C GLU A 92 -4.18 15.68 -18.57
N GLU A 93 -3.20 16.57 -18.39
CA GLU A 93 -3.11 17.83 -19.13
C GLU A 93 -2.81 17.65 -20.64
N SER A 94 -2.29 16.49 -21.03
CA SER A 94 -1.83 16.18 -22.39
C SER A 94 -2.72 15.16 -23.12
N LEU A 95 -3.74 14.60 -22.46
CA LEU A 95 -4.62 13.55 -23.01
C LEU A 95 -5.61 14.13 -24.04
N GLU A 96 -5.16 14.23 -25.30
CA GLU A 96 -6.05 14.27 -26.46
C GLU A 96 -5.45 13.40 -27.57
N GLY A 97 -6.04 12.24 -27.87
CA GLY A 97 -5.64 11.48 -29.06
C GLY A 97 -5.87 9.97 -29.07
N ALA A 98 -5.15 9.32 -29.98
CA ALA A 98 -5.35 7.91 -30.33
C ALA A 98 -4.87 6.91 -29.25
N LEU A 99 -4.11 7.37 -28.24
CA LEU A 99 -3.53 6.53 -27.19
C LEU A 99 -4.22 6.65 -25.83
N ASP A 100 -5.24 7.51 -25.72
CA ASP A 100 -5.82 7.93 -24.44
C ASP A 100 -6.22 6.75 -23.56
N GLY A 101 -6.95 5.78 -24.10
CA GLY A 101 -7.41 4.62 -23.31
C GLY A 101 -6.28 3.71 -22.81
N ALA A 102 -5.18 3.57 -23.56
CA ALA A 102 -4.05 2.75 -23.14
C ALA A 102 -3.19 3.47 -22.10
N LEU A 103 -3.03 4.79 -22.27
CA LEU A 103 -2.29 5.63 -21.37
C LEU A 103 -3.03 5.86 -20.05
N GLU A 104 -4.36 6.04 -20.07
CA GLU A 104 -5.22 6.10 -18.88
C GLU A 104 -5.11 4.82 -18.05
N ALA A 105 -5.19 3.65 -18.70
CA ALA A 105 -5.04 2.36 -18.01
C ALA A 105 -3.64 2.20 -17.36
N LEU A 106 -2.58 2.69 -18.02
CA LEU A 106 -1.24 2.69 -17.44
C LEU A 106 -1.13 3.65 -16.25
N VAL A 107 -1.71 4.85 -16.36
CA VAL A 107 -1.75 5.82 -15.25
C VAL A 107 -2.48 5.25 -14.05
N GLU A 108 -3.64 4.63 -14.26
CA GLU A 108 -4.41 3.99 -13.18
C GLU A 108 -3.60 2.89 -12.51
N ALA A 109 -3.00 1.99 -13.29
CA ALA A 109 -2.23 0.87 -12.77
C ALA A 109 -0.99 1.32 -11.97
N ARG A 110 -0.22 2.29 -12.49
CA ARG A 110 0.96 2.85 -11.81
C ARG A 110 0.59 3.61 -10.54
N THR A 111 -0.51 4.35 -10.56
CA THR A 111 -1.02 5.06 -9.38
C THR A 111 -1.39 4.07 -8.29
N ARG A 112 -2.12 3.01 -8.64
CA ARG A 112 -2.51 1.94 -7.72
C ARG A 112 -1.30 1.19 -7.15
N GLU A 113 -0.33 0.86 -7.99
CA GLU A 113 0.94 0.24 -7.57
C GLU A 113 1.65 1.10 -6.51
N ALA A 114 1.81 2.41 -6.78
CA ALA A 114 2.49 3.32 -5.87
C ALA A 114 1.72 3.55 -4.56
N GLU A 115 0.38 3.48 -4.58
CA GLU A 115 -0.44 3.54 -3.37
C GLU A 115 -0.26 2.29 -2.50
N LEU A 116 -0.28 1.10 -3.11
CA LEU A 116 -0.08 -0.16 -2.40
C LEU A 116 1.36 -0.29 -1.86
N ALA A 117 2.36 0.22 -2.58
CA ALA A 117 3.74 0.27 -2.08
C ALA A 117 3.87 1.13 -0.81
N VAL A 118 3.10 2.23 -0.71
CA VAL A 118 3.04 3.03 0.53
C VAL A 118 2.38 2.24 1.65
N GLU A 119 1.26 1.58 1.39
CA GLU A 119 0.57 0.74 2.39
C GLU A 119 1.47 -0.39 2.90
N GLU A 120 2.19 -1.08 2.01
CA GLU A 120 3.16 -2.11 2.38
C GLU A 120 4.27 -1.56 3.28
N ALA A 121 4.84 -0.41 2.93
CA ALA A 121 5.89 0.21 3.74
C ALA A 121 5.36 0.71 5.10
N GLU A 122 4.11 1.19 5.19
CA GLU A 122 3.46 1.55 6.45
C GLU A 122 3.31 0.32 7.36
N VAL A 123 2.82 -0.80 6.82
CA VAL A 123 2.71 -2.07 7.56
C VAL A 123 4.09 -2.61 7.94
N GLY A 124 5.11 -2.45 7.08
CA GLY A 124 6.50 -2.79 7.37
C GLY A 124 7.04 -2.01 8.57
N LEU A 125 6.76 -0.71 8.64
CA LEU A 125 7.13 0.14 9.77
C LEU A 125 6.38 -0.26 11.05
N GLU A 126 5.08 -0.54 10.98
CA GLU A 126 4.30 -1.05 12.12
C GLU A 126 4.93 -2.36 12.67
N LEU A 127 5.29 -3.29 11.79
CA LEU A 127 5.94 -4.55 12.16
C LEU A 127 7.32 -4.32 12.79
N ALA A 128 8.12 -3.38 12.27
CA ALA A 128 9.42 -3.06 12.83
C ALA A 128 9.30 -2.48 14.24
N LEU A 129 8.36 -1.56 14.46
CA LEU A 129 8.07 -0.97 15.77
C LEU A 129 7.59 -2.03 16.78
N ALA A 130 6.66 -2.91 16.38
CA ALA A 130 6.18 -3.98 17.25
C ALA A 130 7.28 -4.99 17.62
N LYS A 131 8.18 -5.30 16.68
CA LYS A 131 9.36 -6.13 16.96
C LYS A 131 10.30 -5.44 17.94
N GLN A 132 10.54 -4.13 17.79
CA GLN A 132 11.36 -3.36 18.71
C GLN A 132 10.77 -3.38 20.13
N GLU A 133 9.46 -3.16 20.25
CA GLU A 133 8.74 -3.24 21.52
C GLU A 133 8.89 -4.63 22.16
N LEU A 134 8.71 -5.71 21.40
CA LEU A 134 8.92 -7.07 21.89
C LEU A 134 10.37 -7.29 22.34
N VAL A 135 11.35 -6.80 21.59
CA VAL A 135 12.78 -6.90 21.95
C VAL A 135 13.08 -6.19 23.26
N TYR A 136 12.50 -5.01 23.48
CA TYR A 136 12.64 -4.27 24.74
C TYR A 136 12.01 -5.04 25.91
N ALA A 137 10.79 -5.55 25.73
CA ALA A 137 10.09 -6.32 26.76
C ALA A 137 10.85 -7.60 27.13
N GLU A 138 11.29 -8.38 26.12
CA GLU A 138 12.05 -9.62 26.34
C GLU A 138 13.38 -9.36 27.04
N SER A 139 14.06 -8.27 26.67
CA SER A 139 15.34 -7.90 27.28
C SER A 139 15.15 -7.43 28.73
N ALA A 140 14.10 -6.65 29.01
CA ALA A 140 13.79 -6.21 30.36
C ALA A 140 13.41 -7.37 31.29
N VAL A 141 12.62 -8.34 30.81
CA VAL A 141 12.27 -9.56 31.55
C VAL A 141 13.52 -10.42 31.78
N ARG A 142 14.38 -10.59 30.76
CA ARG A 142 15.60 -11.42 30.86
C ARG A 142 16.59 -10.90 31.91
N HIS A 143 16.66 -9.58 32.10
CA HIS A 143 17.60 -8.93 33.01
C HIS A 143 16.93 -8.44 34.30
N ASP A 144 15.78 -9.00 34.65
CA ASP A 144 15.01 -8.70 35.87
C ASP A 144 14.75 -7.20 36.10
N ARG A 145 14.62 -6.41 35.02
CA ARG A 145 14.39 -4.97 35.08
C ARG A 145 12.91 -4.61 35.20
N ALA A 146 12.05 -5.40 34.55
CA ALA A 146 10.60 -5.24 34.57
C ALA A 146 9.91 -6.57 34.26
N SER A 147 8.63 -6.67 34.62
CA SER A 147 7.79 -7.82 34.27
C SER A 147 6.76 -7.39 33.23
N TYR A 148 6.81 -8.03 32.05
CA TYR A 148 5.88 -7.81 30.95
C TYR A 148 5.15 -9.12 30.61
N ASP A 149 3.88 -9.02 30.20
CA ASP A 149 3.20 -10.12 29.54
C ASP A 149 3.64 -10.17 28.06
N LEU A 150 4.48 -11.15 27.72
CA LEU A 150 5.03 -11.31 26.38
C LEU A 150 4.03 -11.96 25.40
N GLY A 151 2.96 -12.59 25.89
CA GLY A 151 1.97 -13.28 25.05
C GLY A 151 1.32 -12.34 24.03
N PRO A 152 0.63 -11.27 24.49
CA PRO A 152 -0.01 -10.30 23.61
C PRO A 152 0.95 -9.60 22.65
N LEU A 153 2.19 -9.32 23.06
CA LEU A 153 3.19 -8.69 22.20
C LEU A 153 3.61 -9.63 21.04
N ARG A 154 3.79 -10.93 21.32
CA ARG A 154 4.09 -11.92 20.29
C ARG A 154 2.94 -12.10 19.32
N GLU A 155 1.70 -12.19 19.83
CA GLU A 155 0.50 -12.25 19.00
C GLU A 155 0.35 -11.01 18.10
N GLY A 156 0.66 -9.82 18.62
CA GLY A 156 0.67 -8.57 17.84
C GLY A 156 1.71 -8.60 16.71
N VAL A 157 2.93 -9.06 16.99
CA VAL A 157 3.98 -9.22 15.97
C VAL A 157 3.57 -10.24 14.91
N ASP A 158 2.96 -11.37 15.29
CA ASP A 158 2.52 -12.39 14.34
C ASP A 158 1.34 -11.91 13.47
N ALA A 159 0.39 -11.18 14.05
CA ALA A 159 -0.68 -10.52 13.28
C ALA A 159 -0.12 -9.52 12.27
N LEU A 160 0.88 -8.71 12.65
CA LEU A 160 1.55 -7.78 11.75
C LEU A 160 2.37 -8.48 10.67
N ARG A 161 2.96 -9.65 10.95
CA ARG A 161 3.61 -10.49 9.93
C ARG A 161 2.63 -10.95 8.87
N GLU A 162 1.44 -11.41 9.25
CA GLU A 162 0.42 -11.80 8.28
C GLU A 162 -0.05 -10.62 7.43
N ARG A 163 -0.32 -9.46 8.06
CA ARG A 163 -0.65 -8.23 7.34
C ARG A 163 0.44 -7.82 6.35
N ALA A 164 1.71 -7.87 6.75
CA ALA A 164 2.84 -7.56 5.87
C ALA A 164 2.89 -8.51 4.65
N ARG A 165 2.63 -9.81 4.86
CA ARG A 165 2.56 -10.77 3.74
C ARG A 165 1.37 -10.50 2.82
N GLU A 166 0.23 -10.08 3.36
CA GLU A 166 -0.94 -9.69 2.56
C GLU A 166 -0.66 -8.44 1.73
N ALA A 167 -0.06 -7.42 2.33
CA ALA A 167 0.35 -6.19 1.66
C ALA A 167 1.34 -6.48 0.53
N GLY A 168 2.41 -7.24 0.79
CA GLY A 168 3.37 -7.62 -0.25
C GLY A 168 2.74 -8.40 -1.40
N ARG A 169 1.80 -9.32 -1.13
CA ARG A 169 1.03 -10.00 -2.19
C ARG A 169 0.15 -9.05 -3.00
N ALA A 170 -0.37 -7.98 -2.38
CA ALA A 170 -1.15 -6.97 -3.09
C ALA A 170 -0.25 -6.11 -3.99
N THR A 171 0.89 -5.65 -3.48
CA THR A 171 1.89 -4.91 -4.26
C THR A 171 2.39 -5.71 -5.45
N SER A 172 2.79 -6.98 -5.26
CA SER A 172 3.25 -7.82 -6.38
C SER A 172 2.18 -8.02 -7.46
N ARG A 173 0.89 -8.06 -7.10
CA ARG A 173 -0.19 -8.10 -8.10
C ARG A 173 -0.30 -6.78 -8.86
N ALA A 174 -0.22 -5.66 -8.16
CA ALA A 174 -0.28 -4.34 -8.78
C ALA A 174 0.93 -4.07 -9.69
N GLU A 175 2.12 -4.54 -9.33
CA GLU A 175 3.32 -4.51 -10.18
C GLU A 175 3.09 -5.29 -11.49
N MET A 176 2.51 -6.50 -11.42
CA MET A 176 2.16 -7.27 -12.62
C MET A 176 1.10 -6.57 -13.48
N GLU A 177 0.09 -5.94 -12.87
CA GLU A 177 -0.95 -5.16 -13.56
C GLU A 177 -0.34 -3.95 -14.27
N SER A 178 0.53 -3.22 -13.58
CA SER A 178 1.30 -2.08 -14.08
C SER A 178 2.20 -2.46 -15.27
N GLN A 179 2.94 -3.57 -15.16
CA GLN A 179 3.76 -4.09 -16.26
C GLN A 179 2.90 -4.50 -17.47
N THR A 180 1.73 -5.10 -17.22
CA THR A 180 0.79 -5.49 -18.28
C THR A 180 0.25 -4.26 -19.00
N ALA A 181 -0.16 -3.23 -18.26
CA ALA A 181 -0.62 -1.96 -18.81
C ALA A 181 0.49 -1.25 -19.59
N ALA A 182 1.73 -1.30 -19.11
CA ALA A 182 2.88 -0.72 -19.80
C ALA A 182 3.14 -1.40 -21.15
N ASN A 183 3.06 -2.74 -21.20
CA ASN A 183 3.20 -3.50 -22.43
C ASN A 183 2.08 -3.14 -23.43
N ALA A 184 0.83 -3.05 -22.97
CA ALA A 184 -0.30 -2.68 -23.81
C ALA A 184 -0.18 -1.24 -24.36
N PHE A 185 0.31 -0.31 -23.54
CA PHE A 185 0.62 1.05 -23.97
C PHE A 185 1.68 1.06 -25.07
N TRP A 186 2.81 0.37 -24.89
CA TRP A 186 3.87 0.34 -25.90
C TRP A 186 3.43 -0.35 -27.20
N GLU A 187 2.56 -1.37 -27.13
CA GLU A 187 1.97 -1.98 -28.33
C GLU A 187 1.03 -1.00 -29.07
N ALA A 188 0.21 -0.25 -28.34
CA ALA A 188 -0.65 0.78 -28.93
C ALA A 188 0.18 1.91 -29.56
N TYR A 189 1.20 2.40 -28.85
CA TYR A 189 2.15 3.39 -29.35
C TYR A 189 2.85 2.91 -30.62
N GLY A 190 3.35 1.67 -30.64
CA GLY A 190 4.00 1.09 -31.81
C GLY A 190 3.08 1.03 -33.04
N ARG A 191 1.80 0.64 -32.85
CA ARG A 191 0.80 0.65 -33.93
C ARG A 191 0.48 2.06 -34.43
N TYR A 192 0.35 3.02 -33.53
CA TYR A 192 0.12 4.43 -33.87
C TYR A 192 1.28 5.00 -34.70
N ALA A 193 2.52 4.79 -34.26
CA ALA A 193 3.72 5.21 -34.97
C ALA A 193 3.84 4.56 -36.35
N ALA A 194 3.59 3.25 -36.46
CA ALA A 194 3.61 2.53 -37.75
C ALA A 194 2.51 3.00 -38.70
N GLY A 195 1.39 3.51 -38.18
CA GLY A 195 0.30 4.11 -38.93
C GLY A 195 0.57 5.54 -39.42
N GLY A 196 1.75 6.11 -39.14
CA GLY A 196 2.10 7.48 -39.49
C GLY A 196 1.60 8.55 -38.50
N GLY A 197 1.25 8.15 -37.29
CA GLY A 197 0.89 9.08 -36.22
C GLY A 197 2.06 9.98 -35.81
N ASP A 198 1.77 11.23 -35.43
CA ASP A 198 2.80 12.14 -34.94
C ASP A 198 3.19 11.75 -33.52
N THR A 199 4.39 11.23 -33.33
CA THR A 199 4.86 10.80 -32.01
C THR A 199 5.51 11.92 -31.21
N THR A 200 5.77 13.07 -31.82
CA THR A 200 6.53 14.18 -31.23
C THR A 200 5.82 14.75 -30.00
N GLU A 201 4.49 14.70 -29.98
CA GLU A 201 3.63 15.14 -28.87
C GLU A 201 3.93 14.39 -27.55
N PHE A 202 4.28 13.11 -27.61
CA PHE A 202 4.54 12.30 -26.41
C PHE A 202 5.92 12.53 -25.78
N TRP A 203 6.91 12.93 -26.60
CA TRP A 203 8.29 13.18 -26.14
C TRP A 203 8.45 14.57 -25.53
N VAL A 204 7.84 15.59 -26.14
CA VAL A 204 7.99 16.99 -25.71
C VAL A 204 7.25 17.25 -24.39
N ALA A 205 6.12 16.57 -24.16
CA ALA A 205 5.33 16.73 -22.94
C ALA A 205 5.83 15.88 -21.76
N GLY A 206 6.84 15.02 -21.95
CA GLY A 206 7.35 14.13 -20.90
C GLY A 206 6.28 13.15 -20.39
N VAL A 207 5.38 12.74 -21.29
CA VAL A 207 4.22 11.88 -21.07
C VAL A 207 4.64 10.41 -21.07
N LEU A 208 5.68 10.07 -21.82
CA LEU A 208 6.20 8.71 -21.86
C LEU A 208 6.69 8.28 -20.47
N PRO A 209 6.32 7.06 -20.03
CA PRO A 209 6.89 6.47 -18.83
C PRO A 209 8.39 6.28 -19.02
N GLU A 210 9.18 6.71 -18.03
CA GLU A 210 10.63 6.45 -17.93
C GLU A 210 10.93 4.96 -17.69
#